data_AF-A0A2E9B935-F1
#
_entry.id   AF-A0A2E9B935-F1
#
_cell.length_a   1.000
_cell.length_b   1.000
_cell.length_c   1.000
_cell.angle_alpha   90.00
_cell.angle_beta   90.00
_cell.angle_gamma   90.00
#
_symmetry.space_group_name_H-M   'P 1'
#
loop_
_entity.id
_entity.type
_entity.pdbx_description
1 polymer ?
#
loop_
_entity_poly.entity_id
_entity_poly.type
_entity_poly.pdbx_seq_one_letter_code
_entity_poly.pdbx_strand_id
1 'polypeptide(L)'
;MTDVVDKFRDELLGLEELPGVESITTQFEHLRAELDSIRIPLIERSSIKNGIQFVRSLQDDNGGFFLSNESTQTSPLMTGYGIWAYGTCGLGKDNKDVVRALKFLKECQGSDGGFPFYLGSSQALTPTAIIANAMIELGFEHSDPMLLSASNYVLSKLNNGSWTQSSEKMEFQNIDPILTNL
;
A
#
# COMPACT_ATOMS: atom_id res chain seq x y z
N MET A 1 30.19 2.24 -19.37
CA MET A 1 28.84 1.77 -19.02
C MET A 1 27.77 2.77 -19.48
N THR A 2 28.09 4.07 -19.49
CA THR A 2 27.26 5.17 -20.02
C THR A 2 26.94 5.04 -21.52
N ASP A 3 27.93 4.67 -22.36
CA ASP A 3 27.75 4.55 -23.81
C ASP A 3 26.70 3.52 -24.28
N VAL A 4 26.44 2.48 -23.48
CA VAL A 4 25.45 1.45 -23.84
C VAL A 4 24.04 1.93 -23.51
N VAL A 5 23.88 2.71 -22.43
CA VAL A 5 22.59 3.27 -22.00
C VAL A 5 22.17 4.41 -22.92
N ASP A 6 23.10 5.27 -23.32
CA ASP A 6 22.81 6.38 -24.24
C ASP A 6 22.48 5.86 -25.65
N LYS A 7 23.19 4.82 -26.13
CA LYS A 7 22.88 4.18 -27.41
C LYS A 7 21.51 3.48 -27.41
N PHE A 8 21.13 2.82 -26.31
CA PHE A 8 19.79 2.23 -26.17
C PHE A 8 18.69 3.29 -26.07
N ARG A 9 18.96 4.44 -25.44
CA ARG A 9 18.04 5.57 -25.35
C ARG A 9 17.80 6.19 -26.73
N ASP A 10 18.85 6.38 -27.53
CA ASP A 10 18.75 6.92 -28.88
C ASP A 10 18.02 5.95 -29.84
N GLU A 11 18.24 4.64 -29.70
CA GLU A 11 17.48 3.62 -30.44
C GLU A 11 15.99 3.60 -30.05
N LEU A 12 15.64 3.82 -28.77
CA LEU A 12 14.25 3.92 -28.30
C LEU A 12 13.54 5.19 -28.79
N LEU A 13 14.23 6.33 -28.80
CA LEU A 13 13.68 7.59 -29.33
C LEU A 13 13.41 7.49 -30.84
N GLY A 14 14.23 6.74 -31.58
CA GLY A 14 14.00 6.46 -33.00
C GLY A 14 12.79 5.57 -33.31
N LEU A 15 12.29 4.80 -32.33
CA LEU A 15 11.10 3.96 -32.48
C LEU A 15 9.79 4.76 -32.34
N GLU A 16 9.78 5.86 -31.59
CA GLU A 16 8.61 6.73 -31.43
C GLU A 16 8.25 7.48 -32.72
N GLU A 17 9.24 7.73 -33.59
CA GLU A 17 9.05 8.41 -34.89
C GLU A 17 8.70 7.46 -36.04
N LEU A 18 8.59 6.15 -35.79
CA LEU A 18 8.26 5.18 -36.84
C LEU A 18 6.76 5.23 -37.20
N PRO A 19 6.40 5.46 -38.47
CA PRO A 19 5.00 5.45 -38.91
C PRO A 19 4.39 4.08 -38.63
N GLY A 20 3.42 4.04 -37.72
CA GLY A 20 2.76 2.81 -37.26
C GLY A 20 2.84 2.60 -35.75
N VAL A 21 3.83 3.16 -35.05
CA VAL A 21 3.95 3.05 -33.58
C VAL A 21 2.87 3.87 -32.88
N GLU A 22 2.61 5.12 -33.30
CA GLU A 22 1.46 5.89 -32.82
C GLU A 22 0.12 5.16 -33.05
N SER A 23 -0.01 4.45 -34.18
CA SER A 23 -1.20 3.67 -34.51
C SER A 23 -1.37 2.47 -33.56
N ILE A 24 -0.27 1.80 -33.21
CA ILE A 24 -0.28 0.69 -32.24
C ILE A 24 -0.60 1.21 -30.83
N THR A 25 0.01 2.31 -30.39
CA THR A 25 -0.28 2.92 -29.07
C THR A 25 -1.75 3.31 -28.98
N THR A 26 -2.28 3.98 -30.00
CA THR A 26 -3.70 4.36 -30.06
C THR A 26 -4.63 3.15 -30.03
N GLN A 27 -4.30 2.09 -30.79
CA GLN A 27 -5.06 0.84 -30.77
C GLN A 27 -5.03 0.15 -29.40
N PHE A 28 -3.88 0.17 -28.71
CA PHE A 28 -3.74 -0.39 -27.37
C PHE A 28 -4.52 0.41 -26.34
N GLU A 29 -4.49 1.74 -26.40
CA GLU A 29 -5.29 2.61 -25.54
C GLU A 29 -6.80 2.41 -25.75
N HIS A 30 -7.26 2.31 -27.00
CA HIS A 30 -8.65 1.99 -27.30
C HIS A 30 -9.05 0.60 -26.78
N LEU A 31 -8.23 -0.43 -27.02
CA LEU A 31 -8.50 -1.77 -26.53
C LEU A 31 -8.54 -1.81 -25.00
N ARG A 32 -7.64 -1.08 -24.33
CA ARG A 32 -7.63 -0.93 -22.88
C ARG A 32 -8.92 -0.26 -22.39
N ALA A 33 -9.35 0.83 -23.03
CA ALA A 33 -10.59 1.52 -22.67
C ALA A 33 -11.82 0.63 -22.87
N GLU A 34 -11.89 -0.14 -23.96
CA GLU A 34 -12.95 -1.13 -24.19
C GLU A 34 -12.92 -2.24 -23.13
N LEU A 35 -11.74 -2.81 -22.84
CA LEU A 35 -11.57 -3.82 -21.80
C LEU A 35 -11.98 -3.29 -20.43
N ASP A 36 -11.59 -2.07 -20.08
CA ASP A 36 -11.96 -1.41 -18.83
C ASP A 36 -13.48 -1.13 -18.76
N SER A 37 -14.12 -0.87 -19.90
CA SER A 37 -15.58 -0.66 -19.98
C SER A 37 -16.40 -1.94 -19.79
N ILE A 38 -15.84 -3.10 -20.18
CA ILE A 38 -16.48 -4.42 -20.05
C ILE A 38 -16.11 -5.07 -18.71
N ARG A 39 -14.96 -4.70 -18.13
CA ARG A 39 -14.50 -5.20 -16.84
C ARG A 39 -15.41 -4.68 -15.75
N ILE A 40 -16.22 -5.57 -15.18
CA ILE A 40 -16.89 -5.32 -13.91
C ILE A 40 -15.80 -5.02 -12.87
N PRO A 41 -15.75 -3.81 -12.29
CA PRO A 41 -14.79 -3.49 -11.24
C PRO A 41 -14.86 -4.53 -10.12
N LEU A 42 -13.72 -4.91 -9.55
CA LEU A 42 -13.68 -5.98 -8.55
C LEU A 42 -14.68 -5.72 -7.41
N ILE A 43 -14.83 -4.46 -7.01
CA ILE A 43 -15.76 -4.00 -5.97
C ILE A 43 -17.24 -4.29 -6.28
N GLU A 44 -17.64 -4.42 -7.54
CA GLU A 44 -19.03 -4.71 -7.93
C GLU A 44 -19.38 -6.21 -7.87
N ARG A 45 -18.38 -7.08 -7.68
CA ARG A 45 -18.63 -8.50 -7.42
C ARG A 45 -19.20 -8.66 -6.01
N SER A 46 -20.35 -9.31 -5.87
CA SER A 46 -21.10 -9.39 -4.60
C SER A 46 -20.27 -9.92 -3.42
N SER A 47 -19.42 -10.92 -3.63
CA SER A 47 -18.51 -11.44 -2.60
C SER A 47 -17.47 -10.42 -2.13
N ILE A 48 -16.86 -9.68 -3.08
CA ILE A 48 -15.89 -8.63 -2.78
C ILE A 48 -16.58 -7.45 -2.08
N LYS A 49 -17.75 -7.06 -2.56
CA LYS A 49 -18.56 -6.00 -1.95
C LYS A 49 -18.87 -6.29 -0.49
N ASN A 50 -19.29 -7.51 -0.17
CA ASN A 50 -19.55 -7.94 1.21
C ASN A 50 -18.28 -7.95 2.05
N GLY A 51 -17.16 -8.45 1.50
CA GLY A 51 -15.86 -8.41 2.18
C GLY A 51 -15.39 -6.99 2.49
N ILE A 52 -15.49 -6.06 1.53
CA ILE A 52 -15.13 -4.67 1.72
C ILE A 52 -16.08 -3.95 2.68
N GLN A 53 -17.36 -4.29 2.70
CA GLN A 53 -18.29 -3.78 3.73
C GLN A 53 -17.89 -4.25 5.13
N PHE A 54 -17.46 -5.50 5.28
CA PHE A 54 -16.93 -5.99 6.55
C PHE A 54 -15.65 -5.25 6.94
N VAL A 55 -14.69 -5.10 6.03
CA VAL A 55 -13.45 -4.32 6.29
C VAL A 55 -13.80 -2.89 6.72
N ARG A 56 -14.74 -2.24 6.04
CA ARG A 56 -15.23 -0.90 6.41
C ARG A 56 -15.86 -0.87 7.81
N SER A 57 -16.53 -1.92 8.24
CA SER A 57 -17.12 -1.99 9.60
C SER A 57 -16.06 -2.02 10.71
N LEU A 58 -14.81 -2.37 10.38
CA LEU A 58 -13.68 -2.36 11.31
C LEU A 58 -12.97 -1.01 11.39
N GLN A 59 -13.35 -0.03 10.56
CA GLN A 59 -12.76 1.31 10.59
C GLN A 59 -13.39 2.15 11.70
N ASP A 60 -12.58 2.60 12.64
CA ASP A 60 -13.00 3.46 13.75
C ASP A 60 -13.20 4.93 13.32
N ASP A 61 -13.80 5.73 14.19
CA ASP A 61 -13.96 7.18 14.00
C ASP A 61 -12.63 7.90 13.78
N ASN A 62 -11.55 7.45 14.45
CA ASN A 62 -10.20 7.99 14.25
C ASN A 62 -9.60 7.70 12.86
N GLY A 63 -10.21 6.79 12.08
CA GLY A 63 -9.81 6.39 10.73
C GLY A 63 -8.95 5.12 10.66
N GLY A 64 -8.39 4.68 11.78
CA GLY A 64 -7.67 3.42 11.90
C GLY A 64 -8.60 2.21 11.91
N PHE A 65 -8.02 1.01 11.76
CA PHE A 65 -8.79 -0.24 11.69
C PHE A 65 -8.48 -1.13 12.90
N PHE A 66 -9.52 -1.78 13.39
CA PHE A 66 -9.43 -2.87 14.37
C PHE A 66 -9.01 -4.18 13.70
N LEU A 67 -8.45 -5.11 14.49
CA LEU A 67 -8.24 -6.49 14.04
C LEU A 67 -9.57 -7.25 13.96
N SER A 68 -10.44 -7.02 14.94
CA SER A 68 -11.77 -7.63 15.06
C SER A 68 -12.71 -6.70 15.83
N ASN A 69 -14.02 -7.00 15.81
CA ASN A 69 -15.02 -6.26 16.57
C ASN A 69 -14.83 -6.34 18.10
N GLU A 70 -13.96 -7.23 18.57
CA GLU A 70 -13.64 -7.39 20.00
C GLU A 70 -12.40 -6.56 20.40
N SER A 71 -11.68 -6.01 19.42
CA SER A 71 -10.49 -5.20 19.68
C SER A 71 -10.88 -3.87 20.33
N THR A 72 -10.09 -3.43 21.30
CA THR A 72 -10.31 -2.16 22.03
C THR A 72 -9.55 -0.98 21.42
N GLN A 73 -8.61 -1.25 20.51
CA GLN A 73 -7.78 -0.22 19.89
C GLN A 73 -7.50 -0.53 18.40
N THR A 74 -7.49 0.51 17.58
CA THR A 74 -7.04 0.46 16.18
C THR A 74 -5.52 0.34 16.10
N SER A 75 -5.00 -0.28 15.02
CA SER A 75 -3.54 -0.38 14.82
C SER A 75 -3.09 0.07 13.43
N PRO A 76 -1.86 0.60 13.28
CA PRO A 76 -1.32 0.96 11.96
C PRO A 76 -1.17 -0.24 11.04
N LEU A 77 -0.80 -1.41 11.56
CA LEU A 77 -0.72 -2.63 10.75
C LEU A 77 -2.08 -3.00 10.14
N MET A 78 -3.14 -3.05 10.96
CA MET A 78 -4.47 -3.40 10.46
C MET A 78 -5.03 -2.33 9.53
N THR A 79 -4.71 -1.06 9.81
CA THR A 79 -5.05 0.03 8.90
C THR A 79 -4.38 -0.13 7.55
N GLY A 80 -3.10 -0.51 7.51
CA GLY A 80 -2.36 -0.84 6.30
C GLY A 80 -3.03 -1.96 5.48
N TYR A 81 -3.44 -3.06 6.12
CA TYR A 81 -4.19 -4.12 5.45
C TYR A 81 -5.56 -3.66 4.92
N GLY A 82 -6.28 -2.84 5.70
CA GLY A 82 -7.56 -2.29 5.29
C GLY A 82 -7.46 -1.45 4.02
N ILE A 83 -6.49 -0.53 3.97
CA ILE A 83 -6.29 0.32 2.79
C ILE A 83 -5.69 -0.45 1.61
N TRP A 84 -4.92 -1.50 1.85
CA TRP A 84 -4.46 -2.38 0.78
C TRP A 84 -5.64 -3.10 0.13
N ALA A 85 -6.55 -3.66 0.93
CA ALA A 85 -7.77 -4.28 0.41
C ALA A 85 -8.62 -3.31 -0.41
N TYR A 86 -8.70 -2.03 0.00
CA TYR A 86 -9.34 -0.97 -0.76
C TYR A 86 -8.66 -0.75 -2.12
N GLY A 87 -7.35 -0.55 -2.15
CA GLY A 87 -6.57 -0.39 -3.40
C GLY A 87 -6.75 -1.57 -4.35
N THR A 88 -6.62 -2.80 -3.83
CA THR A 88 -6.81 -4.03 -4.63
C THR A 88 -8.20 -4.13 -5.25
N CYS A 89 -9.23 -3.55 -4.62
CA CYS A 89 -10.59 -3.54 -5.16
C CYS A 89 -10.88 -2.35 -6.09
N GLY A 90 -9.90 -1.48 -6.34
CA GLY A 90 -10.01 -0.31 -7.21
C GLY A 90 -10.51 0.95 -6.52
N LEU A 91 -10.49 1.02 -5.20
CA LEU A 91 -10.71 2.29 -4.50
C LEU A 91 -9.41 3.09 -4.60
N GLY A 92 -9.50 4.35 -5.03
CA GLY A 92 -8.34 5.24 -5.14
C GLY A 92 -8.08 6.06 -3.87
N LYS A 93 -6.95 6.76 -3.87
CA LYS A 93 -6.50 7.68 -2.80
C LYS A 93 -7.53 8.73 -2.36
N ASP A 94 -8.45 9.13 -3.22
CA ASP A 94 -9.47 10.14 -2.94
C ASP A 94 -10.74 9.56 -2.28
N ASN A 95 -10.82 8.24 -2.12
CA ASN A 95 -11.94 7.61 -1.43
C ASN A 95 -11.98 8.05 0.04
N LYS A 96 -13.16 8.45 0.54
CA LYS A 96 -13.32 8.97 1.91
C LYS A 96 -12.78 8.06 3.02
N ASP A 97 -12.92 6.74 2.86
CA ASP A 97 -12.49 5.77 3.86
C ASP A 97 -10.96 5.63 3.83
N VAL A 98 -10.37 5.68 2.64
CA VAL A 98 -8.92 5.74 2.42
C VAL A 98 -8.33 7.02 3.01
N VAL A 99 -8.94 8.19 2.75
CA VAL A 99 -8.47 9.49 3.26
C VAL A 99 -8.42 9.50 4.80
N ARG A 100 -9.45 8.97 5.45
CA ARG A 100 -9.49 8.84 6.93
C ARG A 100 -8.38 7.94 7.45
N ALA A 101 -8.16 6.80 6.80
CA ALA A 101 -7.11 5.87 7.16
C ALA A 101 -5.70 6.45 6.98
N LEU A 102 -5.47 7.18 5.88
CA LEU A 102 -4.19 7.85 5.63
C LEU A 102 -3.92 8.96 6.63
N LYS A 103 -4.96 9.68 7.09
CA LYS A 103 -4.81 10.67 8.16
C LYS A 103 -4.34 9.99 9.46
N PHE A 104 -4.98 8.90 9.86
CA PHE A 104 -4.57 8.11 11.02
C PHE A 104 -3.11 7.61 10.88
N LEU A 105 -2.77 7.02 9.73
CA LEU A 105 -1.42 6.52 9.48
C LEU A 105 -0.37 7.63 9.52
N LYS A 106 -0.67 8.81 8.95
CA LYS A 106 0.23 9.96 9.00
C LYS A 106 0.56 10.39 10.43
N GLU A 107 -0.39 10.28 11.35
CA GLU A 107 -0.16 10.55 12.80
C GLU A 107 0.67 9.44 13.47
N CYS A 108 0.68 8.24 12.91
CA CYS A 108 1.43 7.09 13.42
C CYS A 108 2.85 6.95 12.85
N GLN A 109 3.18 7.66 11.75
CA GLN A 109 4.47 7.55 11.11
C GLN A 109 5.55 8.19 11.98
N GLY A 110 6.61 7.42 12.27
CA GLY A 110 7.77 7.92 13.01
C GLY A 110 8.59 8.92 12.19
N SER A 111 9.46 9.67 12.86
CA SER A 111 10.39 10.60 12.19
C SER A 111 11.42 9.89 11.28
N ASP A 112 11.61 8.59 11.48
CA ASP A 112 12.43 7.72 10.64
C ASP A 112 11.68 7.19 9.40
N GLY A 113 10.39 7.53 9.25
CA GLY A 113 9.52 7.09 8.17
C GLY A 113 8.84 5.74 8.41
N GLY A 114 9.19 5.03 9.48
CA GLY A 114 8.61 3.74 9.79
C GLY A 114 7.24 3.84 10.45
N PHE A 115 6.49 2.74 10.43
CA PHE A 115 5.22 2.58 11.13
C PHE A 115 5.34 1.52 12.22
N PRO A 116 4.65 1.68 13.35
CA PRO A 116 4.66 0.68 14.41
C PRO A 116 3.62 -0.42 14.18
N PHE A 117 3.73 -1.54 14.90
CA PHE A 117 2.71 -2.59 14.88
C PHE A 117 1.41 -2.11 15.55
N TYR A 118 1.56 -1.46 16.70
CA TYR A 118 0.48 -0.94 17.53
C TYR A 118 0.79 0.50 17.93
N LEU A 119 -0.23 1.24 18.37
CA LEU A 119 -0.02 2.59 18.88
C LEU A 119 0.94 2.57 20.08
N GLY A 120 1.94 3.44 20.05
CA GLY A 120 2.96 3.54 21.10
C GLY A 120 4.11 2.54 21.02
N SER A 121 4.13 1.59 20.09
CA SER A 121 5.29 0.71 19.89
C SER A 121 6.37 1.37 19.01
N SER A 122 7.58 0.82 19.02
CA SER A 122 8.64 1.21 18.07
C SER A 122 8.25 0.90 16.63
N GLN A 123 8.88 1.61 15.70
CA GLN A 123 8.68 1.45 14.26
C GLN A 123 9.23 0.10 13.79
N ALA A 124 8.55 -0.51 12.83
CA ALA A 124 8.77 -1.89 12.42
C ALA A 124 8.75 -2.04 10.90
N LEU A 125 9.50 -3.02 10.40
CA LEU A 125 9.65 -3.24 8.96
C LEU A 125 8.32 -3.68 8.32
N THR A 126 7.67 -4.69 8.90
CA THR A 126 6.46 -5.30 8.35
C THR A 126 5.32 -4.31 8.11
N PRO A 127 4.82 -3.55 9.12
CA PRO A 127 3.77 -2.57 8.89
C PRO A 127 4.20 -1.49 7.89
N THR A 128 5.47 -1.06 7.92
CA THR A 128 5.98 -0.05 6.98
C THR A 128 5.92 -0.54 5.53
N ALA A 129 6.36 -1.77 5.27
CA ALA A 129 6.33 -2.35 3.93
C ALA A 129 4.89 -2.54 3.43
N ILE A 130 3.98 -3.00 4.29
CA ILE A 130 2.55 -3.17 3.94
C ILE A 130 1.91 -1.83 3.59
N ILE A 131 2.12 -0.79 4.41
CA ILE A 131 1.54 0.53 4.19
C ILE A 131 2.11 1.17 2.92
N ALA A 132 3.43 1.06 2.69
CA ALA A 132 4.05 1.56 1.46
C ALA A 132 3.48 0.87 0.21
N ASN A 133 3.34 -0.46 0.24
CA ASN A 133 2.73 -1.21 -0.86
C ASN A 133 1.26 -0.81 -1.08
N ALA A 134 0.50 -0.64 0.00
CA ALA A 134 -0.89 -0.21 -0.08
C ALA A 134 -1.04 1.18 -0.71
N MET A 135 -0.14 2.12 -0.40
CA MET A 135 -0.15 3.45 -1.02
C MET A 135 0.12 3.37 -2.53
N ILE A 136 1.04 2.50 -2.96
CA ILE A 136 1.29 2.27 -4.40
C ILE A 136 0.02 1.73 -5.08
N GLU A 137 -0.65 0.74 -4.48
CA GLU A 137 -1.90 0.17 -4.99
C GLU A 137 -3.06 1.19 -5.05
N LEU A 138 -3.05 2.18 -4.16
CA LEU A 138 -4.01 3.29 -4.16
C LEU A 138 -3.72 4.38 -5.22
N GLY A 139 -2.60 4.27 -5.95
CA GLY A 139 -2.19 5.23 -6.98
C GLY A 139 -1.43 6.45 -6.44
N PHE A 140 -0.67 6.28 -5.36
CA PHE A 140 0.30 7.29 -4.93
C PHE A 140 1.58 7.20 -5.77
N GLU A 141 2.10 8.37 -6.13
CA GLU A 141 3.43 8.50 -6.73
C GLU A 141 4.50 8.23 -5.69
N HIS A 142 5.62 7.63 -6.09
CA HIS A 142 6.76 7.36 -5.19
C HIS A 142 7.36 8.63 -4.56
N SER A 143 7.06 9.81 -5.11
CA SER A 143 7.46 11.11 -4.57
C SER A 143 6.55 11.63 -3.46
N ASP A 144 5.43 10.96 -3.16
CA ASP A 144 4.58 11.31 -2.02
C ASP A 144 5.40 11.26 -0.72
N PRO A 145 5.39 12.30 0.13
CA PRO A 145 6.28 12.38 1.28
C PRO A 145 6.16 11.22 2.27
N MET A 146 4.95 10.71 2.50
CA MET A 146 4.70 9.62 3.44
C MET A 146 5.16 8.28 2.86
N LEU A 147 4.90 8.05 1.56
CA LEU A 147 5.39 6.85 0.86
C LEU A 147 6.91 6.86 0.69
N LEU A 148 7.50 8.01 0.38
CA LEU A 148 8.95 8.16 0.19
C LEU A 148 9.71 7.86 1.47
N SER A 149 9.27 8.43 2.61
CA SER A 149 9.91 8.17 3.91
C SER A 149 9.73 6.71 4.35
N ALA A 150 8.57 6.11 4.12
CA ALA A 150 8.32 4.69 4.38
C ALA A 150 9.22 3.78 3.55
N SER A 151 9.38 4.11 2.26
CA SER A 151 10.25 3.36 1.34
C SER A 151 11.71 3.47 1.77
N ASN A 152 12.16 4.66 2.16
CA ASN A 152 13.51 4.87 2.71
C ASN A 152 13.74 4.08 4.01
N TYR A 153 12.74 4.02 4.90
CA TYR A 153 12.81 3.17 6.09
C TYR A 153 12.98 1.70 5.73
N VAL A 154 12.17 1.16 4.80
CA VAL A 154 12.29 -0.24 4.35
C VAL A 154 13.67 -0.52 3.77
N LEU A 155 14.18 0.37 2.92
CA LEU A 155 15.53 0.26 2.33
C LEU A 155 16.61 0.30 3.41
N SER A 156 16.45 1.09 4.47
CA SER A 156 17.41 1.14 5.58
C SER A 156 17.53 -0.17 6.36
N LYS A 157 16.54 -1.07 6.26
CA LYS A 157 16.55 -2.39 6.91
C LYS A 157 17.12 -3.50 6.02
N LEU A 158 17.50 -3.19 4.78
CA LEU A 158 18.19 -4.13 3.90
C LEU A 158 19.60 -4.40 4.44
N ASN A 159 19.89 -5.67 4.73
CA ASN A 159 21.18 -6.11 5.24
C ASN A 159 21.58 -7.42 4.57
N ASN A 160 22.75 -7.46 3.94
CA ASN A 160 23.29 -8.65 3.24
C ASN A 160 22.30 -9.31 2.26
N GLY A 161 21.52 -8.50 1.53
CA GLY A 161 20.58 -9.01 0.52
C GLY A 161 19.28 -9.60 1.09
N SER A 162 19.04 -9.48 2.40
CA SER A 162 17.77 -9.80 3.05
C SER A 162 17.30 -8.63 3.89
N TRP A 163 16.04 -8.67 4.34
CA TRP A 163 15.53 -7.68 5.26
C TRP A 163 15.54 -8.26 6.67
N THR A 164 16.22 -7.58 7.59
CA THR A 164 16.32 -8.01 8.98
C THR A 164 15.59 -7.03 9.88
N GLN A 165 14.71 -7.54 10.74
CA GLN A 165 14.22 -6.79 11.88
C GLN A 165 14.74 -7.47 13.14
N SER A 166 15.51 -6.75 13.96
CA SER A 166 15.84 -7.23 15.31
C SER A 166 14.55 -7.28 16.11
N SER A 167 14.21 -8.45 16.65
CA SER A 167 13.22 -8.55 17.71
C SER A 167 13.81 -7.91 18.97
N GLU A 168 13.66 -6.59 19.09
CA GLU A 168 13.66 -6.01 20.43
C GLU A 168 12.59 -6.77 21.20
N LYS A 169 12.98 -7.36 22.34
CA LYS A 169 12.10 -8.15 23.18
C LYS A 169 10.82 -7.34 23.40
N MET A 170 9.72 -7.78 22.79
CA MET A 170 8.40 -7.36 23.21
C MET A 170 8.26 -7.86 24.65
N GLU A 171 8.46 -6.97 25.62
CA GLU A 171 7.87 -7.19 26.94
C GLU A 171 6.36 -7.17 26.72
N PHE A 172 5.80 -8.37 26.56
CA PHE A 172 4.37 -8.59 26.48
C PHE A 172 3.75 -8.24 27.84
N GLN A 173 3.62 -6.95 28.13
CA GLN A 173 2.78 -6.50 29.23
C GLN A 173 1.32 -6.56 28.75
N ASN A 174 0.63 -7.61 29.19
CA ASN A 174 -0.81 -7.84 29.08
C ASN A 174 -1.33 -8.12 27.65
N ILE A 175 -1.12 -9.36 27.18
CA ILE A 175 -1.93 -9.87 26.07
C ILE A 175 -3.19 -10.53 26.64
N ASP A 176 -4.33 -10.20 26.04
CA ASP A 176 -5.59 -10.94 26.18
C ASP A 176 -5.37 -12.45 25.90
N PRO A 177 -5.99 -13.38 26.64
CA PRO A 177 -5.70 -14.83 26.57
C PRO A 177 -5.95 -15.52 25.23
N ILE A 178 -6.47 -14.82 24.21
CA ILE A 178 -6.91 -15.40 22.94
C ILE A 178 -5.74 -15.62 21.96
N LEU A 179 -4.60 -14.96 22.15
CA LEU A 179 -3.47 -15.03 21.20
C LEU A 179 -2.43 -16.14 21.50
N THR A 180 -2.66 -17.02 22.48
CA THR A 180 -1.72 -18.11 22.82
C THR A 180 -2.02 -19.47 22.18
N ASN A 181 -3.07 -19.60 21.35
CA ASN A 181 -3.48 -20.90 20.77
C ASN A 181 -3.64 -20.90 19.24
N LEU A 182 -2.61 -20.44 18.52
CA LEU A 182 -2.42 -20.77 17.09
C LEU A 182 -0.99 -21.20 16.83
#